data_AF-A0A4U9U9I7-F1
#
_entry.id   AF-A0A4U9U9I7-F1
#
_cell.length_a   1.000
_cell.length_b   1.000
_cell.length_c   1.000
_cell.angle_alpha   90.00
_cell.angle_beta   90.00
_cell.angle_gamma   90.00
#
_symmetry.space_group_name_H-M   'P 1'
#
loop_
_entity.id
_entity.type
_entity.pdbx_description
1 polymer ?
#
loop_
_entity_poly.entity_id
_entity_poly.type
_entity_poly.pdbx_seq_one_letter_code
_entity_poly.pdbx_strand_id
1 'polypeptide(L)'
;MSQQEALSYLLRGQGLGAGGADGNAMTSMLIGMGVAQSGQLVGKIGEAFGVSNLALDTEGVGDSSQVVVSGYVLPGLQVKYGVGIFDSLATLTLRYRLMPRLYLEAVSGLDQALDVLYQFEF
;
A
#
# COMPACT_ATOMS: atom_id res chain seq x y z
N MET A 1 35.95 29.90 15.09
CA MET A 1 35.99 28.87 14.03
C MET A 1 34.99 27.80 14.44
N SER A 2 33.82 27.76 13.79
CA SER A 2 32.65 27.04 14.33
C SER A 2 32.46 25.69 13.64
N GLN A 3 32.17 24.65 14.43
CA GLN A 3 31.94 23.26 14.00
C GLN A 3 30.78 23.08 13.01
N GLN A 4 30.03 24.14 12.71
CA GLN A 4 28.88 24.11 11.80
C GLN A 4 29.31 24.04 10.32
N GLU A 5 30.50 24.54 9.96
CA GLU A 5 30.99 24.53 8.58
C GLU A 5 31.40 23.12 8.10
N ALA A 6 31.92 22.27 9.00
CA ALA A 6 32.39 20.92 8.68
C ALA A 6 31.26 19.93 8.34
N LEU A 7 30.08 20.09 8.95
CA LEU A 7 28.94 19.19 8.72
C LEU A 7 28.26 19.44 7.35
N SER A 8 28.40 20.64 6.78
CA SER A 8 27.86 20.93 5.44
C SER A 8 28.66 20.25 4.32
N TYR A 9 29.96 20.01 4.54
CA TYR A 9 30.88 19.44 3.55
C TYR A 9 30.63 17.94 3.32
N LEU A 10 30.14 17.23 4.35
CA LEU A 10 29.83 15.79 4.27
C LEU A 10 28.47 15.48 3.62
N LEU A 11 27.50 16.40 3.75
CA LEU A 11 26.14 16.17 3.25
C LEU A 11 25.92 16.64 1.82
N ARG A 12 26.72 17.57 1.30
CA ARG A 12 26.44 18.22 0.00
C ARG A 12 27.62 18.29 -0.96
N GLY A 13 28.84 17.94 -0.52
CA GLY A 13 30.01 17.80 -1.39
C GLY A 13 30.53 19.07 -2.08
N GLN A 14 29.96 20.26 -1.83
CA GLN A 14 30.40 21.53 -2.44
C GLN A 14 30.33 22.69 -1.44
N GLY A 15 31.42 23.47 -1.38
CA GLY A 15 31.53 24.68 -0.59
C GLY A 15 30.67 25.83 -1.13
N LEU A 16 30.15 26.65 -0.22
CA LEU A 16 29.37 27.84 -0.55
C LEU A 16 30.24 28.89 -1.25
N GLY A 17 30.15 28.95 -2.57
CA GLY A 17 30.81 29.95 -3.40
C GLY A 17 30.04 30.21 -4.68
N ALA A 18 29.38 31.38 -4.72
CA ALA A 18 28.99 32.14 -5.91
C ALA A 18 28.00 31.51 -6.93
N GLY A 19 26.82 32.14 -7.01
CA GLY A 19 26.12 32.38 -8.29
C GLY A 19 25.31 31.22 -8.88
N GLY A 20 23.99 31.24 -8.69
CA GLY A 20 23.10 30.38 -9.47
C GLY A 20 21.78 30.06 -8.81
N ALA A 21 21.02 31.08 -8.39
CA ALA A 21 19.68 30.90 -7.84
C ALA A 21 18.67 30.32 -8.86
N ASP A 22 18.97 30.33 -10.15
CA ASP A 22 18.06 29.86 -11.21
C ASP A 22 18.17 28.36 -11.52
N GLY A 23 19.35 27.74 -11.32
CA GLY A 23 19.56 26.32 -11.64
C GLY A 23 18.85 25.37 -10.66
N ASN A 24 18.74 25.75 -9.40
CA ASN A 24 18.18 24.90 -8.34
C ASN A 24 16.63 24.89 -8.36
N ALA A 25 16.01 26.00 -8.78
CA ALA A 25 14.56 26.07 -8.99
C ALA A 25 14.12 25.24 -10.21
N MET A 26 14.87 25.31 -11.31
CA MET A 26 14.57 24.53 -12.51
C MET A 26 14.82 23.03 -12.30
N THR A 27 15.89 22.68 -11.56
CA THR A 27 16.19 21.28 -11.20
C THR A 27 15.15 20.70 -10.22
N SER A 28 14.67 21.47 -9.24
CA SER A 28 13.59 21.03 -8.34
C SER A 28 12.25 20.90 -9.05
N MET A 29 11.94 21.75 -10.06
CA MET A 29 10.79 21.54 -10.95
C MET A 29 10.94 20.28 -11.80
N LEU A 30 12.11 20.01 -12.39
CA LEU A 30 12.37 18.79 -13.17
C LEU A 30 12.29 17.52 -12.31
N ILE A 31 12.81 17.54 -11.09
CA ILE A 31 12.68 16.43 -10.13
C ILE A 31 11.22 16.28 -9.70
N GLY A 32 10.51 17.38 -9.41
CA GLY A 32 9.08 17.37 -9.11
C GLY A 32 8.24 16.76 -10.24
N MET A 33 8.57 17.07 -11.50
CA MET A 33 7.92 16.47 -12.67
C MET A 33 8.31 14.99 -12.84
N GLY A 34 9.58 14.62 -12.63
CA GLY A 34 10.03 13.22 -12.72
C GLY A 34 9.41 12.31 -11.66
N VAL A 35 9.23 12.83 -10.43
CA VAL A 35 8.55 12.12 -9.33
C VAL A 35 7.03 12.11 -9.52
N ALA A 36 6.43 13.18 -10.04
CA ALA A 36 5.01 13.17 -10.41
C ALA A 36 4.71 12.18 -11.56
N GLN A 37 5.61 12.07 -12.54
CA GLN A 37 5.48 11.15 -13.66
C GLN A 37 5.71 9.69 -13.26
N SER A 38 6.59 9.41 -12.30
CA SER A 38 6.79 8.05 -11.77
C SER A 38 5.74 7.66 -10.72
N GLY A 39 5.24 8.61 -9.92
CA GLY A 39 4.15 8.41 -8.96
C GLY A 39 2.80 8.11 -9.62
N GLN A 40 2.57 8.60 -10.84
CA GLN A 40 1.37 8.28 -11.62
C GLN A 40 1.41 6.92 -12.32
N LEU A 41 2.59 6.34 -12.57
CA LEU A 41 2.69 5.10 -13.33
C LEU A 41 2.53 3.84 -12.46
N VAL A 42 2.84 3.93 -11.16
CA VAL A 42 2.62 2.83 -10.21
C VAL A 42 1.14 2.70 -9.81
N GLY A 43 0.33 3.75 -9.98
CA GLY A 43 -1.11 3.74 -9.68
C GLY A 43 -2.02 3.24 -10.81
N LYS A 44 -1.53 3.13 -12.06
CA LYS A 44 -2.39 3.00 -13.25
C LYS A 44 -2.72 1.58 -13.70
N ILE A 45 -2.13 0.56 -13.09
CA ILE A 45 -2.49 -0.84 -13.44
C ILE A 45 -3.84 -1.25 -12.79
N GLY A 46 -4.34 -0.50 -11.80
CA GLY A 46 -5.64 -0.75 -11.15
C GLY A 46 -6.81 0.18 -11.55
N GLU A 47 -6.55 1.34 -12.17
CA GLU A 47 -7.57 2.36 -12.45
C GLU A 47 -8.61 1.95 -13.52
N ALA A 48 -8.26 1.07 -14.45
CA ALA A 48 -9.17 0.66 -15.53
C ALA A 48 -10.29 -0.29 -15.05
N PHE A 49 -10.06 -1.04 -13.97
CA PHE A 49 -11.03 -1.99 -13.39
C PHE A 49 -11.50 -1.59 -11.98
N GLY A 50 -10.94 -0.52 -11.40
CA GLY A 50 -11.26 -0.07 -10.04
C GLY A 50 -10.75 -1.01 -8.94
N VAL A 51 -9.95 -2.01 -9.29
CA VAL A 51 -9.39 -2.98 -8.33
C VAL A 51 -7.87 -2.89 -8.32
N SER A 52 -7.31 -2.70 -7.13
CA SER A 52 -5.88 -2.54 -6.89
C SER A 52 -5.34 -3.72 -6.08
N ASN A 53 -4.05 -4.03 -6.27
CA ASN A 53 -3.31 -5.04 -5.49
C ASN A 53 -3.98 -6.43 -5.50
N LEU A 54 -4.35 -6.93 -6.69
CA LEU A 54 -4.81 -8.31 -6.81
C LEU A 54 -3.70 -9.28 -6.42
N ALA A 55 -4.04 -10.26 -5.60
CA ALA A 55 -3.17 -11.35 -5.20
C ALA A 55 -3.94 -12.68 -5.27
N LEU A 56 -3.18 -13.74 -5.53
CA LEU A 56 -3.64 -15.12 -5.58
C LEU A 56 -2.79 -15.90 -4.59
N ASP A 57 -3.42 -16.42 -3.56
CA ASP A 57 -2.78 -17.11 -2.45
C ASP A 57 -3.48 -18.45 -2.17
N THR A 58 -2.85 -19.28 -1.36
CA THR A 58 -3.46 -20.47 -0.79
C THR A 58 -3.44 -20.35 0.73
N GLU A 59 -4.60 -20.41 1.37
CA GLU A 59 -4.75 -20.28 2.83
C GLU A 59 -5.30 -21.60 3.41
N GLY A 60 -4.95 -21.93 4.66
CA GLY A 60 -5.43 -23.15 5.34
C GLY A 60 -4.50 -24.37 5.22
N VAL A 61 -4.85 -25.46 5.94
CA VAL A 61 -4.08 -26.71 5.97
C VAL A 61 -5.01 -27.93 5.98
N GLY A 62 -4.61 -29.03 5.34
CA GLY A 62 -5.43 -30.24 5.26
C GLY A 62 -6.74 -30.00 4.51
N ASP A 63 -7.85 -30.50 5.05
CA ASP A 63 -9.17 -30.40 4.41
C ASP A 63 -9.70 -28.95 4.32
N SER A 64 -9.18 -28.03 5.15
CA SER A 64 -9.53 -26.61 5.11
C SER A 64 -8.66 -25.78 4.14
N SER A 65 -7.90 -26.44 3.26
CA SER A 65 -7.06 -25.76 2.27
C SER A 65 -7.92 -25.11 1.20
N GLN A 66 -7.68 -23.83 0.93
CA GLN A 66 -8.43 -23.03 -0.03
C GLN A 66 -7.52 -22.18 -0.91
N VAL A 67 -7.95 -21.97 -2.15
CA VAL A 67 -7.35 -20.97 -3.05
C VAL A 67 -8.10 -19.66 -2.83
N VAL A 68 -7.37 -18.59 -2.55
CA VAL A 68 -7.92 -17.28 -2.22
C VAL A 68 -7.46 -16.24 -3.23
N VAL A 69 -8.42 -15.53 -3.79
CA VAL A 69 -8.17 -14.32 -4.58
C VAL A 69 -8.47 -13.12 -3.69
N SER A 70 -7.55 -12.16 -3.59
CA SER A 70 -7.77 -10.94 -2.81
C SER A 70 -7.45 -9.68 -3.61
N GLY A 71 -8.07 -8.57 -3.27
CA GLY A 71 -7.82 -7.26 -3.89
C GLY A 71 -8.55 -6.13 -3.17
N TYR A 72 -8.21 -4.89 -3.53
CA TYR A 72 -8.84 -3.69 -2.98
C TYR A 72 -9.74 -3.06 -4.03
N VAL A 73 -11.04 -2.93 -3.72
CA VAL A 73 -12.03 -2.35 -4.65
C VAL A 73 -12.33 -0.88 -4.37
N LEU A 74 -12.03 -0.41 -3.15
CA LEU A 74 -12.03 1.01 -2.76
C LEU A 74 -10.85 1.27 -1.81
N PRO A 75 -10.45 2.55 -1.62
CA PRO A 75 -9.49 2.91 -0.58
C PRO A 75 -9.94 2.39 0.79
N GLY A 76 -9.18 1.46 1.36
CA GLY A 76 -9.46 0.86 2.66
C GLY A 76 -10.47 -0.29 2.66
N LEU A 77 -11.05 -0.67 1.52
CA LEU A 77 -11.93 -1.84 1.38
C LEU A 77 -11.23 -2.97 0.63
N GLN A 78 -10.86 -4.02 1.36
CA GLN A 78 -10.33 -5.26 0.81
C GLN A 78 -11.46 -6.28 0.66
N VAL A 79 -11.43 -7.00 -0.46
CA VAL A 79 -12.30 -8.15 -0.72
C VAL A 79 -11.41 -9.37 -0.91
N LYS A 80 -11.77 -10.47 -0.24
CA LYS A 80 -11.19 -11.79 -0.47
C LYS A 80 -12.27 -12.77 -0.87
N TYR A 81 -11.98 -13.61 -1.84
CA TYR A 81 -12.83 -14.71 -2.27
C TYR A 81 -12.01 -15.99 -2.29
N GLY A 82 -12.32 -16.89 -1.36
CA GLY A 82 -11.68 -18.19 -1.19
C GLY A 82 -12.58 -19.32 -1.65
N VAL A 83 -12.00 -20.35 -2.28
CA VAL A 83 -12.69 -21.60 -2.60
C VAL A 83 -11.88 -22.77 -2.07
N GLY A 84 -12.51 -23.61 -1.25
CA GLY A 84 -11.91 -24.82 -0.70
C GLY A 84 -11.52 -25.80 -1.80
N ILE A 85 -10.32 -26.36 -1.70
CA ILE A 85 -9.76 -27.28 -2.70
C ILE A 85 -10.42 -28.66 -2.60
N PHE A 86 -10.80 -29.06 -1.39
CA PHE A 86 -11.33 -30.40 -1.10
C PHE A 86 -12.86 -30.42 -0.96
N ASP A 87 -13.42 -29.46 -0.22
CA ASP A 87 -14.85 -29.35 0.05
C ASP A 87 -15.61 -28.45 -0.94
N SER A 88 -14.89 -27.72 -1.80
CA SER A 88 -15.45 -26.75 -2.76
C SER A 88 -16.29 -25.64 -2.12
N LEU A 89 -16.08 -25.34 -0.84
CA LEU A 89 -16.82 -24.31 -0.14
C LEU A 89 -16.28 -22.92 -0.48
N ALA A 90 -17.17 -22.02 -0.88
CA ALA A 90 -16.83 -20.64 -1.18
C ALA A 90 -16.95 -19.77 0.08
N THR A 91 -15.94 -18.94 0.32
CA THR A 91 -15.92 -17.96 1.41
C THR A 91 -15.61 -16.57 0.85
N LEU A 92 -16.47 -15.61 1.15
CA LEU A 92 -16.30 -14.20 0.83
C LEU A 92 -15.97 -13.44 2.12
N THR A 93 -14.85 -12.72 2.13
CA THR A 93 -14.46 -11.85 3.22
C THR A 93 -14.38 -10.42 2.74
N LEU A 94 -15.06 -9.51 3.44
CA LEU A 94 -14.99 -8.06 3.24
C LEU A 94 -14.30 -7.44 4.44
N ARG A 95 -13.23 -6.70 4.24
CA ARG A 95 -12.52 -6.00 5.32
C ARG A 95 -12.42 -4.52 5.01
N TYR A 96 -13.05 -3.69 5.84
CA TYR A 96 -13.03 -2.24 5.72
C TYR A 96 -12.27 -1.59 6.88
N ARG A 97 -11.34 -0.68 6.57
CA ARG A 97 -10.65 0.12 7.59
C ARG A 97 -11.49 1.33 7.96
N LEU A 98 -12.11 1.29 9.14
CA LEU A 98 -12.92 2.39 9.68
C LEU A 98 -12.06 3.55 10.20
N MET A 99 -10.98 3.23 10.91
CA MET A 99 -10.02 4.19 11.47
C MET A 99 -8.61 3.57 11.46
N PRO A 100 -7.54 4.35 11.67
CA PRO A 100 -6.23 3.77 11.96
C PRO A 100 -6.38 2.75 13.10
N ARG A 101 -5.93 1.51 12.84
CA ARG A 101 -6.01 0.37 13.77
C ARG A 101 -7.41 -0.23 14.02
N LEU A 102 -8.49 0.31 13.45
CA LEU A 102 -9.86 -0.23 13.58
C LEU A 102 -10.37 -0.76 12.23
N TYR A 103 -10.73 -2.03 12.20
CA TYR A 103 -11.21 -2.73 11.02
C TYR A 103 -12.58 -3.34 11.28
N LEU A 104 -13.47 -3.26 10.30
CA LEU A 104 -14.71 -4.01 10.24
C LEU A 104 -14.50 -5.16 9.26
N GLU A 105 -14.79 -6.39 9.69
CA GLU A 105 -14.68 -7.58 8.85
C GLU A 105 -16.03 -8.28 8.78
N ALA A 106 -16.49 -8.58 7.58
CA ALA A 106 -17.64 -9.43 7.34
C ALA A 106 -17.18 -10.67 6.60
N VAL A 107 -17.51 -11.84 7.12
CA VAL A 107 -17.20 -13.14 6.50
C VAL A 107 -18.51 -13.82 6.16
N SER A 108 -18.60 -14.37 4.96
CA SER A 108 -19.73 -15.13 4.46
C SER A 108 -19.24 -16.39 3.78
N GLY A 109 -19.55 -17.56 4.34
CA GLY A 109 -19.29 -18.86 3.73
C GLY A 109 -20.37 -19.84 4.14
N LEU A 110 -19.98 -20.92 4.81
CA LEU A 110 -20.92 -21.79 5.52
C LEU A 110 -21.67 -21.03 6.61
N ASP A 111 -20.92 -20.25 7.38
CA ASP A 111 -21.42 -19.37 8.41
C ASP A 111 -21.22 -17.91 8.00
N GLN A 112 -21.99 -17.03 8.64
CA GLN A 112 -21.92 -15.59 8.41
C GLN A 112 -21.56 -14.90 9.72
N ALA A 113 -20.53 -14.05 9.66
CA ALA A 113 -20.02 -13.32 10.82
C ALA A 113 -19.73 -11.86 10.47
N LEU A 114 -19.86 -10.99 11.46
CA LEU A 114 -19.50 -9.58 11.39
C LEU A 114 -18.69 -9.22 12.63
N ASP A 115 -17.42 -8.91 12.43
CA ASP A 115 -16.43 -8.67 13.47
C ASP A 115 -15.86 -7.25 13.40
N VAL A 116 -15.50 -6.71 14.56
CA VAL A 116 -14.76 -5.45 14.68
C VAL A 116 -13.41 -5.75 15.31
N LEU A 117 -12.33 -5.51 14.57
CA LEU A 117 -10.97 -5.78 14.99
C LEU A 117 -10.24 -4.48 15.33
N TYR A 118 -9.62 -4.42 16.51
CA TYR A 118 -8.76 -3.32 16.93
C TYR A 118 -7.34 -3.81 17.19
N GLN A 119 -6.35 -3.20 16.53
CA GLN A 119 -4.95 -3.58 16.66
C GLN A 119 -4.20 -2.65 17.63
N PHE A 120 -3.57 -3.23 18.65
CA PHE A 120 -2.68 -2.51 19.55
C PHE A 120 -1.23 -2.58 19.03
N GLU A 121 -0.53 -1.45 19.02
CA GLU A 121 0.92 -1.39 18.79
C GLU A 121 1.58 -1.18 20.15
N PHE A 122 2.58 -2.01 20.47
CA PHE A 122 3.39 -1.95 21.68
C PHE A 122 4.83 -1.59 21.33
#